data_AF-A0AAV2SMS7-F1
#
_entry.id   AF-A0AAV2SMS7-F1
#
_cell.length_a   1.000
_cell.length_b   1.000
_cell.length_c   1.000
_cell.angle_alpha   90.00
_cell.angle_beta   90.00
_cell.angle_gamma   90.00
#
_symmetry.space_group_name_H-M   'P 1'
#
loop_
_entity.id
_entity.type
_entity.pdbx_description
1 polymer ?
#
loop_
_entity_poly.entity_id
_entity_poly.type
_entity_poly.pdbx_seq_one_letter_code
_entity_poly.pdbx_strand_id
1 'polypeptide(L)'
;RSPPHHQLPVHRLCCNTTTCVINSTVHYYFYLLDIMIAKCAILGLIAAGMVGLSMSFPERIKRDSTPEEYELPSNATAVLTRALRTGFRCDNRVYGYYADIDNNCEVFHICYPYVDVDLAIRMRMFSFICGSGLVFDQEKMVCERKEDAIPCEASNQFYDYNNYFGQVEVQFRDGEPPATQARDFQVQTAAELGQNFV
;
A
#
# COMPACT_ATOMS: atom_id res chain seq x y z
N ARG A 1 62.75 -1.63 83.94
CA ARG A 1 62.09 -2.87 84.42
C ARG A 1 60.70 -2.47 84.92
N SER A 2 59.72 -2.48 84.02
CA SER A 2 58.31 -2.27 84.32
C SER A 2 57.70 -3.61 84.77
N PRO A 3 56.90 -3.66 85.84
CA PRO A 3 56.04 -4.80 86.18
C PRO A 3 54.58 -4.58 85.72
N PRO A 4 53.69 -5.61 85.85
CA PRO A 4 52.68 -5.87 84.83
C PRO A 4 51.22 -5.61 85.21
N HIS A 5 50.45 -5.42 84.14
CA HIS A 5 49.05 -5.74 83.85
C HIS A 5 48.06 -6.15 84.96
N HIS A 6 46.95 -5.41 85.00
CA HIS A 6 45.67 -5.82 85.55
C HIS A 6 44.61 -5.90 84.43
N GLN A 7 43.84 -6.98 84.43
CA GLN A 7 42.72 -7.27 83.51
C GLN A 7 41.46 -6.50 83.92
N LEU A 8 40.65 -6.12 82.93
CA LEU A 8 39.19 -5.90 83.03
C LEU A 8 38.53 -6.31 81.67
N PRO A 9 37.21 -6.61 81.65
CA PRO A 9 36.64 -7.67 80.83
C PRO A 9 36.34 -7.28 79.39
N VAL A 10 36.33 -8.32 78.56
CA VAL A 10 36.13 -8.27 77.12
C VAL A 10 34.63 -8.20 76.81
N HIS A 11 34.11 -7.03 76.45
CA HIS A 11 32.87 -6.95 75.68
C HIS A 11 33.20 -7.10 74.19
N ARG A 12 33.47 -8.35 73.78
CA ARG A 12 33.52 -8.72 72.36
C ARG A 12 32.09 -8.71 71.82
N LEU A 13 31.69 -7.64 71.13
CA LEU A 13 30.81 -7.81 69.98
C LEU A 13 31.64 -8.45 68.86
N CYS A 14 31.82 -9.76 68.91
CA CYS A 14 32.16 -10.53 67.73
C CYS A 14 30.85 -10.88 67.04
N CYS A 15 30.42 -10.02 66.11
CA CYS A 15 29.40 -10.33 65.13
C CYS A 15 29.84 -11.57 64.34
N ASN A 16 29.07 -12.64 64.38
CA ASN A 16 29.35 -13.87 63.65
C ASN A 16 29.13 -13.59 62.16
N THR A 17 30.20 -13.56 61.37
CA THR A 17 30.20 -13.12 59.97
C THR A 17 29.35 -13.96 59.04
N THR A 18 29.03 -15.21 59.39
CA THR A 18 28.20 -16.12 58.59
C THR A 18 26.73 -15.71 58.54
N THR A 19 26.11 -15.29 59.65
CA THR A 19 24.69 -14.86 59.65
C THR A 19 24.49 -13.48 59.01
N CYS A 20 25.49 -12.60 59.06
CA CYS A 20 25.44 -11.29 58.40
C CYS A 20 25.57 -11.39 56.87
N VAL A 21 26.42 -12.30 56.38
CA VAL A 21 26.63 -12.54 54.94
C VAL A 21 25.45 -13.30 54.30
N ILE A 22 24.82 -14.24 55.01
CA ILE A 22 23.62 -14.94 54.51
C ILE A 22 22.48 -13.93 54.33
N ASN A 23 22.27 -13.02 55.28
CA ASN A 23 21.19 -12.02 55.16
C ASN A 23 21.45 -11.04 54.00
N SER A 24 22.69 -10.60 53.79
CA SER A 24 23.05 -9.71 52.68
C SER A 24 22.98 -10.41 51.31
N THR A 25 23.40 -11.67 51.22
CA THR A 25 23.37 -12.46 49.98
C THR A 25 21.93 -12.87 49.63
N VAL A 26 21.13 -13.26 50.61
CA VAL A 26 19.72 -13.60 50.44
C VAL A 26 18.91 -12.34 50.07
N HIS A 27 19.15 -11.19 50.72
CA HIS A 27 18.57 -9.91 50.30
C HIS A 27 18.99 -9.51 48.89
N TYR A 28 20.24 -9.78 48.48
CA TYR A 28 20.70 -9.53 47.11
C TYR A 28 19.97 -10.41 46.09
N TYR A 29 19.76 -11.71 46.38
CA TYR A 29 18.98 -12.60 45.53
C TYR A 29 17.50 -12.20 45.45
N PHE A 30 16.88 -11.79 46.57
CA PHE A 30 15.51 -11.26 46.55
C PHE A 30 15.41 -9.97 45.74
N TYR A 31 16.35 -9.04 45.91
CA TYR A 31 16.42 -7.80 45.14
C TYR A 31 16.61 -8.05 43.64
N LEU A 32 17.46 -9.01 43.25
CA LEU A 32 17.62 -9.42 41.86
C LEU A 32 16.37 -10.09 41.28
N LEU A 33 15.68 -10.90 42.07
CA LEU A 33 14.42 -11.55 41.66
C LEU A 33 13.33 -10.49 41.40
N ASP A 34 13.21 -9.49 42.27
CA ASP A 34 12.28 -8.37 42.10
C ASP A 34 12.61 -7.55 40.85
N ILE A 35 13.89 -7.29 40.57
CA ILE A 35 14.32 -6.62 39.33
C ILE A 35 13.96 -7.46 38.09
N MET A 36 14.13 -8.77 38.14
CA MET A 36 13.81 -9.66 37.01
C MET A 36 12.29 -9.71 36.77
N ILE A 37 11.48 -9.80 37.83
CA ILE A 37 10.02 -9.77 37.74
C ILE A 37 9.55 -8.42 37.18
N ALA A 38 10.10 -7.30 37.68
CA ALA A 38 9.79 -5.96 37.18
C ALA A 38 10.17 -5.79 35.70
N LYS A 39 11.35 -6.27 35.28
CA LYS A 39 11.77 -6.24 33.87
C LYS A 39 10.88 -7.10 32.98
N CYS A 40 10.50 -8.30 33.41
CA CYS A 40 9.56 -9.16 32.67
C CYS A 40 8.18 -8.51 32.54
N ALA A 41 7.68 -7.89 33.60
CA ALA A 41 6.40 -7.17 33.56
C ALA A 41 6.46 -5.95 32.62
N ILE A 42 7.55 -5.17 32.68
CA ILE A 42 7.76 -4.01 31.78
C ILE A 42 7.86 -4.46 30.33
N LEU A 43 8.66 -5.50 30.03
CA LEU A 43 8.78 -6.05 28.68
C LEU A 43 7.46 -6.61 28.16
N GLY A 44 6.68 -7.28 29.02
CA GLY A 44 5.35 -7.79 28.68
C GLY A 44 4.35 -6.67 28.38
N LEU A 45 4.36 -5.58 29.17
CA LEU A 45 3.52 -4.41 28.95
C LEU A 45 3.90 -3.66 27.66
N ILE A 46 5.19 -3.52 27.37
CA ILE A 46 5.67 -2.92 26.12
C ILE A 46 5.24 -3.77 24.93
N ALA A 47 5.42 -5.09 24.99
CA ALA A 47 4.99 -6.00 23.92
C ALA A 47 3.47 -5.95 23.67
N ALA A 48 2.66 -5.96 24.74
CA ALA A 48 1.21 -5.84 24.63
C ALA A 48 0.78 -4.47 24.06
N GLY A 49 1.44 -3.39 24.47
CA GLY A 49 1.23 -2.05 23.92
C GLY A 49 1.56 -1.96 22.42
N MET A 50 2.68 -2.56 22.00
CA MET A 50 3.11 -2.57 20.60
C MET A 50 2.14 -3.37 19.69
N VAL A 51 1.60 -4.50 20.18
CA VAL A 51 0.57 -5.26 19.45
C VAL A 51 -0.72 -4.45 19.31
N GLY A 52 -1.16 -3.75 20.37
CA GLY A 52 -2.34 -2.89 20.33
C GLY A 52 -2.25 -1.72 19.33
N LEU A 53 -1.05 -1.14 19.16
CA LEU A 53 -0.82 -0.08 18.17
C LEU A 53 -0.84 -0.58 16.72
N SER A 54 -0.46 -1.83 16.46
CA SER A 54 -0.45 -2.39 15.10
C SER A 54 -1.85 -2.64 14.51
N MET A 55 -2.88 -2.78 15.35
CA MET A 55 -4.26 -3.07 14.95
C MET A 55 -5.11 -1.83 14.65
N SER A 56 -4.54 -0.63 14.83
CA SER A 56 -5.30 0.65 14.74
C SER A 56 -5.09 1.40 13.42
N PHE A 57 -4.34 0.83 12.47
CA PHE A 57 -4.26 1.40 11.13
C PHE A 57 -5.35 0.75 10.28
N PRO A 58 -6.37 1.51 9.83
CA PRO A 58 -7.26 0.99 8.81
C PRO A 58 -6.39 0.66 7.59
N GLU A 59 -6.47 -0.58 7.11
CA GLU A 59 -5.92 -0.90 5.80
C GLU A 59 -6.52 0.11 4.82
N ARG A 60 -5.66 0.89 4.17
CA ARG A 60 -6.10 1.79 3.11
C ARG A 60 -6.47 0.90 1.93
N ILE A 61 -7.71 0.43 1.89
CA ILE A 61 -8.24 -0.38 0.80
C ILE A 61 -8.11 0.47 -0.47
N LYS A 62 -7.13 0.14 -1.32
CA LYS A 62 -7.10 0.62 -2.70
C LYS A 62 -8.27 -0.07 -3.39
N ARG A 63 -9.32 0.69 -3.68
CA ARG A 63 -10.45 0.24 -4.47
C ARG A 63 -10.10 0.45 -5.94
N ASP A 64 -9.56 -0.60 -6.54
CA ASP A 64 -9.48 -0.72 -7.99
C ASP A 64 -10.89 -1.12 -8.49
N SER A 65 -11.28 -0.65 -9.66
CA SER A 65 -12.53 -1.08 -10.29
C SER A 65 -12.40 -2.53 -10.78
N THR A 66 -13.51 -3.27 -10.81
CA THR A 66 -13.61 -4.64 -11.33
C THR A 66 -14.69 -4.72 -12.42
N PRO A 67 -14.67 -5.73 -13.30
CA PRO A 67 -15.74 -5.93 -14.27
C PRO A 67 -17.12 -6.07 -13.62
N GLU A 68 -17.20 -6.45 -12.36
CA GLU A 68 -18.44 -6.58 -11.59
C GLU A 68 -18.84 -5.29 -10.89
N GLU A 69 -17.87 -4.49 -10.43
CA GLU A 69 -18.09 -3.26 -9.65
C GLU A 69 -17.12 -2.14 -10.07
N TYR A 70 -17.67 -1.05 -10.61
CA TYR A 70 -16.88 0.06 -11.14
C TYR A 70 -16.37 1.05 -10.09
N GLU A 71 -16.77 0.94 -8.82
CA GLU A 71 -16.31 1.84 -7.73
C GLU A 71 -16.54 3.34 -8.03
N LEU A 72 -17.64 3.66 -8.72
CA LEU A 72 -18.00 5.04 -9.07
C LEU A 72 -18.46 5.84 -7.83
N PRO A 73 -18.42 7.19 -7.89
CA PRO A 73 -18.94 8.03 -6.81
C PRO A 73 -20.39 7.72 -6.44
N SER A 74 -20.77 7.98 -5.19
CA SER A 74 -22.16 7.89 -4.73
C SER A 74 -23.08 8.69 -5.65
N ASN A 75 -24.23 8.10 -6.02
CA ASN A 75 -25.21 8.67 -6.96
C ASN A 75 -24.71 8.86 -8.41
N ALA A 76 -23.64 8.19 -8.84
CA ALA A 76 -23.18 8.24 -10.24
C ALA A 76 -24.29 7.93 -11.26
N THR A 77 -25.22 7.03 -10.93
CA THR A 77 -26.37 6.69 -11.78
C THR A 77 -27.32 7.86 -12.05
N ALA A 78 -27.29 8.93 -11.25
CA ALA A 78 -28.11 10.13 -11.49
C ALA A 78 -27.62 10.97 -12.68
N VAL A 79 -26.36 10.76 -13.11
CA VAL A 79 -25.74 11.49 -14.22
C VAL A 79 -25.85 10.71 -15.53
N LEU A 80 -26.02 9.39 -15.45
CA LEU A 80 -26.16 8.50 -16.61
C LEU A 80 -27.54 8.63 -17.25
N THR A 81 -27.58 8.55 -18.58
CA THR A 81 -28.83 8.53 -19.35
C THR A 81 -29.53 7.17 -19.33
N ARG A 82 -28.82 6.11 -18.92
CA ARG A 82 -29.36 4.76 -18.75
C ARG A 82 -28.73 4.03 -17.56
N ALA A 83 -29.29 2.88 -17.24
CA ALA A 83 -28.76 2.01 -16.20
C ALA A 83 -27.30 1.60 -16.53
N LEU A 84 -26.43 1.70 -15.53
CA LEU A 84 -25.03 1.30 -15.63
C LEU A 84 -24.94 -0.19 -15.99
N ARG A 85 -24.19 -0.50 -17.04
CA ARG A 85 -23.86 -1.87 -17.43
C ARG A 85 -22.40 -2.15 -17.08
N THR A 86 -22.17 -3.14 -16.23
CA THR A 86 -20.83 -3.59 -15.89
C THR A 86 -20.38 -4.69 -16.87
N GLY A 87 -19.10 -5.06 -16.82
CA GLY A 87 -18.52 -6.11 -17.68
C GLY A 87 -17.34 -5.68 -18.53
N PHE A 88 -16.94 -4.40 -18.50
CA PHE A 88 -15.71 -3.96 -19.16
C PHE A 88 -14.49 -4.67 -18.57
N ARG A 89 -13.53 -5.04 -19.42
CA ARG A 89 -12.30 -5.76 -19.04
C ARG A 89 -11.07 -5.13 -19.68
N CYS A 90 -10.00 -5.04 -18.89
CA CYS A 90 -8.68 -4.62 -19.35
C CYS A 90 -7.84 -5.76 -19.97
N ASP A 91 -8.43 -6.95 -20.16
CA ASP A 91 -7.73 -8.09 -20.75
C ASP A 91 -7.29 -7.77 -22.19
N ASN A 92 -6.05 -8.09 -22.52
CA ASN A 92 -5.43 -7.83 -23.83
C ASN A 92 -5.44 -6.35 -24.26
N ARG A 93 -5.58 -5.43 -23.30
CA ARG A 93 -5.49 -3.98 -23.54
C ARG A 93 -4.14 -3.46 -23.06
N VAL A 94 -3.62 -2.45 -23.76
CA VAL A 94 -2.44 -1.71 -23.32
C VAL A 94 -2.79 -0.66 -22.28
N TYR A 95 -1.76 -0.04 -21.70
CA TYR A 95 -1.95 1.15 -20.90
C TYR A 95 -2.75 2.20 -21.67
N GLY A 96 -3.82 2.73 -21.08
CA GLY A 96 -4.59 3.78 -21.72
C GLY A 96 -6.00 3.93 -21.21
N TYR A 97 -6.76 4.75 -21.93
CA TYR A 97 -8.13 5.17 -21.64
C TYR A 97 -9.06 4.53 -22.67
N TYR A 98 -10.19 4.02 -22.22
CA TYR A 98 -11.11 3.26 -23.05
C TYR A 98 -12.54 3.73 -22.79
N ALA A 99 -13.17 4.29 -23.83
CA ALA A 99 -14.58 4.63 -23.83
C ALA A 99 -15.44 3.37 -23.64
N ASP A 100 -16.40 3.41 -22.71
CA ASP A 100 -17.34 2.32 -22.49
C ASP A 100 -18.57 2.49 -23.40
N ILE A 101 -18.52 1.84 -24.57
CA ILE A 101 -19.61 1.85 -25.55
C ILE A 101 -20.87 1.20 -24.93
N ASP A 102 -20.69 0.19 -24.07
CA ASP A 102 -21.77 -0.44 -23.33
C ASP A 102 -22.41 0.50 -22.28
N ASN A 103 -21.90 1.71 -22.08
CA ASN A 103 -22.50 2.79 -21.29
C ASN A 103 -22.60 4.14 -22.07
N ASN A 104 -22.79 4.10 -23.39
CA ASN A 104 -22.94 5.31 -24.22
C ASN A 104 -21.74 6.28 -24.12
N CYS A 105 -20.56 5.76 -23.77
CA CYS A 105 -19.36 6.54 -23.53
C CYS A 105 -19.52 7.57 -22.40
N GLU A 106 -20.58 7.50 -21.59
CA GLU A 106 -20.77 8.33 -20.39
C GLU A 106 -19.85 7.86 -19.24
N VAL A 107 -19.35 6.62 -19.36
CA VAL A 107 -18.32 6.01 -18.53
C VAL A 107 -17.10 5.71 -19.40
N PHE A 108 -15.92 5.82 -18.82
CA PHE A 108 -14.67 5.37 -19.44
C PHE A 108 -13.78 4.70 -18.41
N HIS A 109 -12.83 3.91 -18.89
CA HIS A 109 -11.94 3.10 -18.05
C HIS A 109 -10.48 3.40 -18.33
N ILE A 110 -9.66 3.42 -17.29
CA ILE A 110 -8.20 3.41 -17.41
C ILE A 110 -7.72 2.00 -17.13
N CYS A 111 -7.00 1.42 -18.09
CA CYS A 111 -6.27 0.18 -17.90
C CYS A 111 -4.82 0.51 -17.58
N TYR A 112 -4.35 0.15 -16.38
CA TYR A 112 -3.01 0.46 -15.91
C TYR A 112 -2.22 -0.82 -15.64
N PRO A 113 -1.11 -1.08 -16.36
CA PRO A 113 -0.27 -2.22 -16.04
C PRO A 113 0.35 -2.03 -14.65
N TYR A 114 0.60 -3.12 -13.95
CA TYR A 114 1.40 -3.13 -12.74
C TYR A 114 2.10 -4.49 -12.58
N VAL A 115 3.23 -4.47 -11.89
CA VAL A 115 3.96 -5.68 -11.51
C VAL A 115 3.41 -6.16 -10.17
N ASP A 116 2.89 -7.38 -10.12
CA ASP A 116 2.39 -8.01 -8.91
C ASP A 116 3.54 -8.69 -8.13
N VAL A 117 3.26 -9.19 -6.93
CA VAL A 117 4.24 -9.81 -6.02
C VAL A 117 4.97 -11.02 -6.62
N ASP A 118 4.37 -11.66 -7.62
CA ASP A 118 4.89 -12.80 -8.37
C ASP A 118 5.70 -12.38 -9.62
N LEU A 119 5.99 -11.08 -9.78
CA LEU A 119 6.63 -10.48 -10.96
C LEU A 119 5.79 -10.61 -12.24
N ALA A 120 4.55 -11.08 -12.16
CA ALA A 120 3.64 -11.09 -13.30
C ALA A 120 3.07 -9.69 -13.53
N ILE A 121 2.96 -9.30 -14.80
CA ILE A 121 2.37 -8.01 -15.16
C ILE A 121 0.87 -8.17 -15.34
N ARG A 122 0.11 -7.55 -14.45
CA ARG A 122 -1.35 -7.56 -14.43
C ARG A 122 -1.89 -6.18 -14.78
N MET A 123 -3.19 -6.08 -15.06
CA MET A 123 -3.84 -4.80 -15.38
C MET A 123 -4.76 -4.43 -14.22
N ARG A 124 -4.58 -3.24 -13.67
CA ARG A 124 -5.60 -2.56 -12.85
C ARG A 124 -6.58 -1.86 -13.75
N MET A 125 -7.83 -1.83 -13.32
CA MET A 125 -8.90 -1.10 -13.97
C MET A 125 -9.36 0.02 -13.04
N PHE A 126 -9.59 1.20 -13.60
CA PHE A 126 -10.21 2.32 -12.89
C PHE A 126 -11.32 2.87 -13.77
N SER A 127 -12.53 2.99 -13.22
CA SER A 127 -13.69 3.48 -13.96
C SER A 127 -14.02 4.92 -13.55
N PHE A 128 -14.41 5.72 -14.52
CA PHE A 128 -14.74 7.13 -14.34
C PHE A 128 -16.03 7.45 -15.07
N ILE A 129 -16.77 8.43 -14.55
CA ILE A 129 -18.01 8.93 -15.14
C ILE A 129 -17.80 10.37 -15.63
N CYS A 130 -18.24 10.66 -16.85
CA CYS A 130 -18.26 12.01 -17.37
C CYS A 130 -19.37 12.84 -16.70
N GLY A 131 -19.25 14.17 -16.75
CA GLY A 131 -20.28 15.07 -16.24
C GLY A 131 -21.62 14.93 -17.00
N SER A 132 -22.69 15.48 -16.42
CA SER A 132 -24.03 15.43 -17.03
C SER A 132 -24.02 16.02 -18.45
N GLY A 133 -24.49 15.22 -19.42
CA GLY A 133 -24.55 15.60 -20.83
C GLY A 133 -23.24 15.42 -21.61
N LEU A 134 -22.15 14.97 -20.97
CA LEU A 134 -20.86 14.73 -21.62
C LEU A 134 -20.65 13.24 -21.91
N VAL A 135 -19.84 12.96 -22.93
CA VAL A 135 -19.36 11.63 -23.29
C VAL A 135 -17.85 11.66 -23.50
N PHE A 136 -17.19 10.54 -23.22
CA PHE A 136 -15.76 10.40 -23.43
C PHE A 136 -15.47 10.26 -24.93
N ASP A 137 -14.79 11.27 -25.48
CA ASP A 137 -14.25 11.28 -26.83
C ASP A 137 -12.91 10.51 -26.82
N GLN A 138 -12.91 9.32 -27.40
CA GLN A 138 -11.73 8.46 -27.44
C GLN A 138 -10.59 9.02 -28.30
N GLU A 139 -10.89 9.80 -29.35
CA GLU A 139 -9.88 10.41 -30.23
C GLU A 139 -9.13 11.52 -29.47
N LYS A 140 -9.87 12.32 -28.69
CA LYS A 140 -9.32 13.46 -27.96
C LYS A 140 -8.92 13.14 -26.52
N MET A 141 -9.29 11.97 -26.01
CA MET A 141 -9.05 11.50 -24.63
C MET A 141 -9.66 12.43 -23.55
N VAL A 142 -10.83 13.01 -23.81
CA VAL A 142 -11.51 13.95 -22.91
C VAL A 142 -13.02 13.71 -22.86
N CYS A 143 -13.68 14.09 -21.77
CA CYS A 143 -15.15 14.20 -21.75
C CYS A 143 -15.56 15.48 -22.51
N GLU A 144 -16.38 15.33 -23.55
CA GLU A 144 -16.84 16.40 -24.42
C GLU A 144 -18.36 16.31 -24.63
N ARG A 145 -18.98 17.40 -25.09
CA ARG A 145 -20.39 17.39 -25.49
C ARG A 145 -20.64 16.41 -26.63
N LYS A 146 -21.81 15.76 -26.62
CA LYS A 146 -22.17 14.71 -27.58
C LYS A 146 -22.09 15.17 -29.04
N GLU A 147 -22.36 16.44 -29.31
CA GLU A 147 -22.32 17.08 -30.63
C GLU A 147 -20.90 17.38 -31.13
N ASP A 148 -19.94 17.52 -30.22
CA ASP A 148 -18.54 17.85 -30.54
C ASP A 148 -17.61 16.63 -30.43
N ALA A 149 -18.07 15.57 -29.75
CA ALA A 149 -17.40 14.29 -29.63
C ALA A 149 -17.58 13.41 -30.88
N ILE A 150 -16.65 12.48 -31.09
CA ILE A 150 -16.85 11.40 -32.06
C ILE A 150 -18.09 10.56 -31.70
N PRO A 151 -18.77 9.92 -32.68
CA PRO A 151 -19.84 8.98 -32.38
C PRO A 151 -19.35 7.87 -31.44
N CYS A 152 -20.07 7.61 -30.34
CA CYS A 152 -19.64 6.64 -29.33
C CYS A 152 -19.37 5.23 -29.89
N GLU A 153 -20.17 4.79 -30.87
CA GLU A 153 -19.98 3.49 -31.54
C GLU A 153 -18.68 3.43 -32.37
N ALA A 154 -18.12 4.57 -32.76
CA ALA A 154 -16.85 4.66 -33.46
C ALA A 154 -15.64 4.71 -32.51
N SER A 155 -15.85 4.84 -31.19
CA SER A 155 -14.77 4.99 -30.21
C SER A 155 -13.76 3.84 -30.26
N ASN A 156 -14.19 2.61 -30.51
CA ASN A 156 -13.29 1.45 -30.62
C ASN A 156 -12.24 1.59 -31.73
N GLN A 157 -12.52 2.36 -32.80
CA GLN A 157 -11.58 2.61 -33.90
C GLN A 157 -10.40 3.48 -33.46
N PHE A 158 -10.54 4.21 -32.35
CA PHE A 158 -9.52 5.09 -31.80
C PHE A 158 -8.81 4.49 -30.58
N TYR A 159 -9.05 3.22 -30.23
CA TYR A 159 -8.35 2.59 -29.09
C TYR A 159 -6.83 2.52 -29.29
N ASP A 160 -6.33 2.52 -30.52
CA ASP A 160 -4.90 2.55 -30.82
C ASP A 160 -4.24 3.89 -30.47
N TYR A 161 -5.02 4.95 -30.23
CA TYR A 161 -4.48 6.22 -29.71
C TYR A 161 -3.91 6.07 -28.30
N ASN A 162 -4.25 4.99 -27.60
CA ASN A 162 -3.58 4.64 -26.34
C ASN A 162 -2.09 4.32 -26.53
N ASN A 163 -1.64 4.00 -27.74
CA ASN A 163 -0.22 3.72 -28.02
C ASN A 163 0.66 4.98 -27.98
N TYR A 164 0.08 6.19 -27.98
CA TYR A 164 0.83 7.43 -27.78
C TYR A 164 1.30 7.61 -26.33
N PHE A 165 0.69 6.94 -25.36
CA PHE A 165 1.13 7.04 -23.97
C PHE A 165 2.52 6.42 -23.78
N GLY A 166 3.43 7.17 -23.16
CA GLY A 166 4.82 6.74 -22.96
C GLY A 166 5.75 7.01 -24.15
N GLN A 167 5.24 7.59 -25.24
CA GLN A 167 6.05 8.00 -26.39
C GLN A 167 6.63 9.40 -26.18
N VAL A 168 7.95 9.52 -26.19
CA VAL A 168 8.63 10.83 -26.05
C VAL A 168 8.86 11.50 -27.41
N GLU A 169 8.99 10.70 -28.47
CA GLU A 169 9.37 11.16 -29.81
C GLU A 169 8.18 11.36 -30.76
N VAL A 170 6.99 10.92 -30.36
CA VAL A 170 5.79 10.98 -31.19
C VAL A 170 4.82 12.00 -30.60
N GLN A 171 4.43 12.99 -31.41
CA GLN A 171 3.42 13.97 -31.02
C GLN A 171 2.02 13.36 -31.10
N PHE A 172 1.18 13.67 -30.12
CA PHE A 172 -0.20 13.22 -30.10
C PHE A 172 -0.98 13.86 -31.27
N ARG A 173 -1.58 13.04 -32.13
CA ARG A 173 -2.37 13.42 -33.34
C ARG A 173 -1.57 13.87 -34.57
N ASP A 174 -0.24 13.78 -34.55
CA ASP A 174 0.56 13.96 -35.76
C ASP A 174 0.75 12.60 -36.46
N GLY A 175 -0.14 12.29 -37.41
CA GLY A 175 -0.07 11.06 -38.22
C GLY A 175 -0.82 9.86 -37.63
N GLU A 176 -0.49 8.66 -38.14
CA GLU A 176 -1.08 7.39 -37.70
C GLU A 176 -0.62 7.05 -36.26
N PRO A 177 -1.48 6.48 -35.41
CA PRO A 177 -1.06 6.02 -34.09
C PRO A 177 0.13 5.07 -34.17
N PRO A 178 1.10 5.18 -33.24
CA PRO A 178 2.22 4.27 -33.21
C PRO A 178 1.72 2.84 -32.99
N ALA A 179 2.48 1.87 -33.52
CA ALA A 179 2.20 0.47 -33.25
C ALA A 179 2.22 0.21 -31.75
N THR A 180 1.39 -0.73 -31.30
CA THR A 180 1.25 -1.12 -29.90
C THR A 180 2.61 -1.40 -29.27
N GLN A 181 3.03 -0.56 -28.32
CA GLN A 181 4.25 -0.84 -27.56
C GLN A 181 4.01 -2.06 -26.67
N ALA A 182 4.93 -3.03 -26.77
CA ALA A 182 4.88 -4.27 -26.02
C ALA A 182 5.20 -4.02 -24.54
N ARG A 183 4.25 -3.51 -23.75
CA ARG A 183 4.32 -3.39 -22.28
C ARG A 183 5.61 -2.76 -21.71
N ASP A 184 6.40 -2.05 -22.51
CA ASP A 184 7.80 -1.79 -22.19
C ASP A 184 8.02 -0.82 -21.03
N PHE A 185 7.06 0.09 -20.76
CA PHE A 185 7.27 1.15 -19.77
C PHE A 185 7.41 0.64 -18.31
N GLN A 186 6.84 -0.53 -17.97
CA GLN A 186 7.02 -1.15 -16.64
C GLN A 186 7.79 -2.47 -16.68
N VAL A 187 7.88 -3.12 -17.85
CA VAL A 187 8.74 -4.31 -18.04
C VAL A 187 10.21 -3.94 -17.83
N GLN A 188 10.63 -2.77 -18.33
CA GLN A 188 12.01 -2.32 -18.20
C GLN A 188 12.42 -2.19 -16.72
N THR A 189 11.58 -1.62 -15.86
CA THR A 189 11.90 -1.42 -14.45
C THR A 189 11.94 -2.74 -13.65
N ALA A 190 11.09 -3.72 -13.99
CA ALA A 190 11.12 -5.05 -13.37
C ALA A 190 12.32 -5.90 -13.85
N ALA A 191 12.65 -5.82 -15.14
CA ALA A 191 13.84 -6.47 -15.70
C ALA A 191 15.13 -5.85 -15.15
N GLU A 192 15.18 -4.53 -14.96
CA GLU A 192 16.29 -3.81 -14.32
C GLU A 192 16.41 -4.15 -12.83
N LEU A 193 15.30 -4.34 -12.10
CA LEU A 193 15.35 -4.83 -10.71
C LEU A 193 15.89 -6.25 -10.60
N GLY A 194 15.56 -7.14 -11.55
CA GLY A 194 16.05 -8.51 -11.60
C GLY A 194 17.53 -8.63 -12.00
N GLN A 195 18.04 -7.69 -12.81
CA GLN A 195 19.44 -7.65 -13.22
C GLN A 195 20.37 -7.01 -12.19
N ASN A 196 19.85 -6.13 -11.32
CA ASN A 196 20.62 -5.53 -10.22
C ASN A 196 20.69 -6.40 -8.94
N PHE A 197 20.06 -7.59 -8.97
CA PHE A 197 20.05 -8.55 -7.86
C PHE A 197 20.82 -9.87 -8.15
N VAL A 198 21.58 -9.92 -9.26
CA VAL A 198 22.51 -11.00 -9.62
C VAL A 198 23.95 -10.56 -9.44
#